data_AF-A0A328C7L9-F1
#
_entry.id   AF-A0A328C7L9-F1
#
_cell.length_a   1.000
_cell.length_b   1.000
_cell.length_c   1.000
_cell.angle_alpha   90.00
_cell.angle_beta   90.00
_cell.angle_gamma   90.00
#
_symmetry.space_group_name_H-M   'P 1'
#
loop_
_entity.id
_entity.type
_entity.pdbx_description
1 polymer ?
#
loop_
_entity_poly.entity_id
_entity_poly.type
_entity_poly.pdbx_seq_one_letter_code
_entity_poly.pdbx_strand_id
1 'polypeptide(L)'
;MPLAILPLLLVLLLQAACATVPDPPPPNLDLDRNETVQRLASVHESEVAIVQDLQRLDNLLLSLSTLTNRQRDETFPTDLFRLVAVSCLNTEYAPAATSAPPTTGAPLTCRPAHLDRLNQAIGTLELDARNDALRLLFLVDQIRLLKGSLRMRLAAMPAQIADHREFIAASRTNVRQIEADYARRRALFSAAGWSQVNQVLGDQRNLLRQFDRRLNEVSAAYPDWPARVDTLTTAVYFRLSRMR
;
A
#
# COMPACT_ATOMS: atom_id res chain seq x y z
N MET A 1 78.42 -6.33 32.57
CA MET A 1 77.11 -5.81 33.01
C MET A 1 76.08 -5.87 31.87
N PRO A 2 75.44 -7.04 31.57
CA PRO A 2 74.41 -7.13 30.53
C PRO A 2 73.03 -7.62 31.05
N LEU A 3 72.73 -7.46 32.35
CA LEU A 3 71.49 -7.98 32.95
C LEU A 3 70.31 -6.98 33.00
N ALA A 4 70.52 -5.71 32.63
CA ALA A 4 69.49 -4.67 32.74
C ALA A 4 68.66 -4.43 31.45
N ILE A 5 69.03 -5.05 30.32
CA ILE A 5 68.36 -4.83 29.02
C ILE A 5 67.14 -5.75 28.85
N LEU A 6 67.16 -6.94 29.46
CA LEU A 6 66.08 -7.94 29.37
C LEU A 6 64.72 -7.45 29.93
N PRO A 7 64.63 -6.80 31.12
CA PRO A 7 63.33 -6.36 31.64
C PRO A 7 62.73 -5.20 30.84
N LEU A 8 63.55 -4.34 30.23
CA LEU A 8 63.08 -3.20 29.43
C LEU A 8 62.48 -3.66 28.10
N LEU A 9 63.08 -4.67 27.47
CA LEU A 9 62.58 -5.31 26.26
C LEU A 9 61.26 -6.06 26.50
N LEU A 10 61.11 -6.68 27.68
CA LEU A 10 59.88 -7.39 28.05
C LEU A 10 58.71 -6.43 28.30
N VAL A 11 58.96 -5.25 28.90
CA VAL A 11 57.93 -4.20 29.10
C VAL A 11 57.50 -3.59 27.76
N LEU A 12 58.44 -3.33 26.84
CA LEU A 12 58.13 -2.84 25.49
C LEU A 12 57.36 -3.87 24.65
N LEU A 13 57.71 -5.15 24.77
CA LEU A 13 56.99 -6.24 24.09
C LEU A 13 55.60 -6.48 24.70
N LEU A 14 55.41 -6.37 26.02
CA LEU A 14 54.07 -6.42 26.63
C LEU A 14 53.21 -5.21 26.26
N GLN A 15 53.80 -4.01 26.16
CA GLN A 15 53.06 -2.83 25.71
C GLN A 15 52.68 -2.90 24.23
N ALA A 16 53.53 -3.48 23.38
CA ALA A 16 53.21 -3.72 21.97
C ALA A 16 52.18 -4.85 21.78
N ALA A 17 52.21 -5.90 22.61
CA ALA A 17 51.26 -7.01 22.57
C ALA A 17 49.86 -6.63 23.12
N CYS A 18 49.77 -5.73 24.10
CA CYS A 18 48.48 -5.19 24.56
C CYS A 18 47.90 -4.09 23.66
N ALA A 19 48.68 -3.55 22.71
CA ALA A 19 48.23 -2.51 21.77
C ALA A 19 47.49 -3.05 20.53
N THR A 20 47.37 -4.37 20.36
CA THR A 20 46.84 -4.99 19.13
C THR A 20 45.75 -6.02 19.39
N VAL A 21 44.95 -5.87 20.45
CA VAL A 21 43.68 -6.62 20.55
C VAL A 21 42.67 -5.94 19.62
N PRO A 22 42.22 -6.60 18.53
CA PRO A 22 41.21 -6.01 17.65
C PRO A 22 39.88 -5.86 18.40
N ASP A 23 39.19 -4.74 18.15
CA ASP A 23 37.86 -4.51 18.70
C ASP A 23 36.91 -5.67 18.30
N PRO A 24 36.00 -6.08 19.20
CA PRO A 24 34.92 -6.98 18.83
C PRO A 24 34.09 -6.37 17.68
N PRO A 25 33.48 -7.20 16.82
CA PRO A 25 32.69 -6.69 15.71
C PRO A 25 31.45 -5.92 16.22
N PRO A 26 31.04 -4.85 15.50
CA PRO A 26 29.80 -4.15 15.79
C PRO A 26 28.59 -5.08 15.59
N PRO A 27 27.41 -4.73 16.15
CA PRO A 27 26.20 -5.52 15.96
C PRO A 27 25.86 -5.61 14.46
N ASN A 28 25.62 -6.84 13.98
CA ASN A 28 25.10 -7.04 12.65
C ASN A 28 23.57 -6.93 12.67
N LEU A 29 23.05 -5.82 12.13
CA LEU A 29 21.61 -5.54 12.05
C LEU A 29 21.10 -5.55 10.60
N ASP A 30 21.85 -6.12 9.65
CA ASP A 30 21.51 -6.00 8.23
C ASP A 30 20.16 -6.65 7.90
N LEU A 31 19.85 -7.80 8.50
CA LEU A 31 18.55 -8.48 8.33
C LEU A 31 17.40 -7.65 8.89
N ASP A 32 17.49 -7.22 10.15
CA ASP A 32 16.48 -6.39 10.83
C ASP A 32 16.25 -5.06 10.08
N ARG A 33 17.34 -4.46 9.59
CA ARG A 33 17.29 -3.22 8.80
C ARG A 33 16.60 -3.44 7.47
N ASN A 34 16.95 -4.49 6.73
CA ASN A 34 16.34 -4.81 5.44
C ASN A 34 14.84 -5.10 5.58
N GLU A 35 14.45 -5.87 6.60
CA GLU A 35 13.03 -6.12 6.88
C GLU A 35 12.30 -4.81 7.25
N THR A 36 12.90 -3.96 8.08
CA THR A 36 12.31 -2.66 8.44
C THR A 36 12.12 -1.76 7.22
N VAL A 37 13.12 -1.69 6.32
CA VAL A 37 13.03 -0.92 5.07
C VAL A 37 11.93 -1.48 4.16
N GLN A 38 11.86 -2.79 4.00
CA GLN A 38 10.87 -3.44 3.14
C GLN A 38 9.45 -3.19 3.66
N ARG A 39 9.21 -3.33 4.97
CA ARG A 39 7.90 -3.08 5.58
C ARG A 39 7.51 -1.60 5.53
N LEU A 40 8.46 -0.69 5.75
CA LEU A 40 8.23 0.74 5.56
C LEU A 40 7.82 1.08 4.12
N ALA A 41 8.53 0.51 3.12
CA ALA A 41 8.19 0.69 1.71
C ALA A 41 6.78 0.15 1.41
N SER A 42 6.43 -1.03 1.93
CA SER A 42 5.11 -1.63 1.76
C SER A 42 3.96 -0.76 2.30
N VAL A 43 4.14 -0.10 3.45
CA VAL A 43 3.15 0.86 3.97
C VAL A 43 3.00 2.07 3.05
N HIS A 44 4.11 2.63 2.58
CA HIS A 44 4.07 3.76 1.65
C HIS A 44 3.38 3.40 0.33
N GLU A 45 3.74 2.26 -0.26
CA GLU A 45 3.12 1.76 -1.49
C GLU A 45 1.61 1.54 -1.32
N SER A 46 1.19 0.96 -0.20
CA SER A 46 -0.22 0.71 0.10
C SER A 46 -1.03 2.00 0.17
N GLU A 47 -0.50 3.02 0.85
CA GLU A 47 -1.14 4.33 0.94
C GLU A 47 -1.21 5.03 -0.40
N VAL A 48 -0.10 5.10 -1.13
CA VAL A 48 -0.04 5.72 -2.47
C VAL A 48 -1.07 5.07 -3.38
N ALA A 49 -1.16 3.73 -3.38
CA ALA A 49 -2.11 3.00 -4.19
C ALA A 49 -3.57 3.32 -3.80
N ILE A 50 -3.90 3.44 -2.50
CA ILE A 50 -5.25 3.81 -2.06
C ILE A 50 -5.61 5.24 -2.50
N VAL A 51 -4.70 6.19 -2.31
CA VAL A 51 -4.94 7.60 -2.67
C VAL A 51 -5.15 7.73 -4.19
N GLN A 52 -4.31 7.07 -4.98
CA GLN A 52 -4.45 7.05 -6.44
C GLN A 52 -5.75 6.39 -6.89
N ASP A 53 -6.12 5.27 -6.28
CA ASP A 53 -7.37 4.56 -6.60
C ASP A 53 -8.61 5.40 -6.21
N LEU A 54 -8.57 6.12 -5.10
CA LEU A 54 -9.63 7.07 -4.71
C LEU A 54 -9.76 8.22 -5.71
N GLN A 55 -8.64 8.79 -6.16
CA GLN A 55 -8.64 9.85 -7.16
C GLN A 55 -9.12 9.33 -8.53
N ARG A 56 -8.76 8.10 -8.89
CA ARG A 56 -9.25 7.45 -10.09
C ARG A 56 -10.76 7.23 -10.03
N LEU A 57 -11.30 6.82 -8.88
CA LEU A 57 -12.75 6.66 -8.69
C LEU A 57 -13.50 7.98 -8.86
N ASP A 58 -12.95 9.07 -8.34
CA ASP A 58 -13.50 10.41 -8.49
C ASP A 58 -13.51 10.87 -9.98
N ASN A 59 -12.40 10.65 -10.70
CA ASN A 59 -12.31 10.95 -12.13
C ASN A 59 -13.30 10.13 -12.98
N LEU A 60 -13.54 8.86 -12.61
CA LEU A 60 -14.54 8.03 -13.26
C LEU A 60 -15.96 8.54 -13.00
N LEU A 61 -16.25 9.00 -11.78
CA LEU A 61 -17.52 9.64 -11.44
C LEU A 61 -17.73 10.93 -12.26
N LEU A 62 -16.71 11.76 -12.42
CA LEU A 62 -16.77 12.97 -13.27
C LEU A 62 -17.04 12.60 -14.73
N SER A 63 -16.38 11.57 -15.25
CA SER A 63 -16.57 11.07 -16.63
C SER A 63 -17.99 10.53 -16.83
N LEU A 64 -18.48 9.74 -15.87
CA LEU A 64 -19.86 9.26 -15.84
C LEU A 64 -20.84 10.43 -15.82
N SER A 65 -20.57 11.46 -15.01
CA SER A 65 -21.42 12.64 -14.92
C SER A 65 -21.51 13.37 -16.27
N THR A 66 -20.38 13.56 -16.95
CA THR A 66 -20.31 14.25 -18.23
C THR A 66 -21.15 13.53 -19.29
N LEU A 67 -21.01 12.20 -19.38
CA LEU A 67 -21.76 11.40 -20.37
C LEU A 67 -23.26 11.26 -20.02
N THR A 68 -23.62 11.24 -18.74
CA THR A 68 -25.03 11.16 -18.30
C THR A 68 -25.77 12.49 -18.41
N ASN A 69 -25.05 13.62 -18.48
CA ASN A 69 -25.65 14.95 -18.71
C ASN A 69 -25.93 15.24 -20.18
N ARG A 70 -25.38 14.46 -21.11
CA ARG A 70 -25.68 14.64 -22.54
C ARG A 70 -27.14 14.35 -22.77
N GLN A 71 -27.79 15.23 -23.53
CA GLN A 71 -29.17 15.04 -23.93
C GLN A 71 -29.26 13.74 -24.73
N ARG A 72 -30.07 12.80 -24.25
CA ARG A 72 -30.31 11.54 -24.95
C ARG A 72 -31.65 11.62 -25.67
N ASP A 73 -31.69 10.99 -26.83
CA ASP A 73 -32.95 10.75 -27.52
C ASP A 73 -33.87 9.86 -26.68
N GLU A 74 -35.17 10.04 -26.89
CA GLU A 74 -36.24 9.22 -26.28
C GLU A 74 -36.09 7.72 -26.60
N THR A 75 -35.29 7.36 -27.60
CA THR A 75 -35.01 5.98 -28.01
C THR A 75 -34.01 5.26 -27.11
N PHE A 76 -33.28 5.98 -26.25
CA PHE A 76 -32.31 5.34 -25.34
C PHE A 76 -33.04 4.51 -24.27
N PRO A 77 -32.69 3.22 -24.07
CA PRO A 77 -33.38 2.35 -23.12
C PRO A 77 -32.94 2.64 -21.67
N THR A 78 -33.27 3.82 -21.15
CA THR A 78 -32.81 4.36 -19.85
C THR A 78 -33.06 3.39 -18.69
N ASP A 79 -34.26 2.81 -18.58
CA ASP A 79 -34.61 1.95 -17.46
C ASP A 79 -33.89 0.59 -17.51
N LEU A 80 -33.78 0.01 -18.70
CA LEU A 80 -33.03 -1.22 -18.90
C LEU A 80 -31.54 -1.02 -18.62
N PHE A 81 -30.99 0.13 -19.07
CA PHE A 81 -29.62 0.51 -18.76
C PHE A 81 -29.41 0.65 -17.24
N ARG A 82 -30.29 1.37 -16.54
CA ARG A 82 -30.19 1.56 -15.09
C ARG A 82 -30.22 0.22 -14.35
N LEU A 83 -31.12 -0.68 -14.74
CA LEU A 83 -31.25 -2.01 -14.15
C LEU A 83 -29.94 -2.80 -14.28
N VAL A 84 -29.38 -2.85 -15.50
CA VAL A 84 -28.11 -3.53 -15.78
C VAL A 84 -26.95 -2.88 -15.02
N ALA A 85 -26.87 -1.55 -15.03
CA ALA A 85 -25.79 -0.80 -14.39
C ALA A 85 -25.79 -0.98 -12.86
N VAL A 86 -26.95 -0.87 -12.21
CA VAL A 86 -27.08 -1.07 -10.76
C VAL A 86 -26.80 -2.52 -10.38
N SER A 87 -27.30 -3.48 -11.15
CA SER A 87 -27.02 -4.91 -10.94
C SER A 87 -25.52 -5.21 -11.08
N CYS A 88 -24.87 -4.66 -12.10
CA CYS A 88 -23.43 -4.75 -12.28
C CYS A 88 -22.69 -4.15 -11.07
N LEU A 89 -23.00 -2.92 -10.65
CA LEU A 89 -22.35 -2.27 -9.49
C LEU A 89 -22.49 -3.07 -8.19
N ASN A 90 -23.56 -3.85 -8.04
CA ASN A 90 -23.82 -4.68 -6.86
C ASN A 90 -23.21 -6.09 -6.96
N THR A 91 -22.67 -6.48 -8.12
CA THR A 91 -22.00 -7.77 -8.28
C THR A 91 -20.68 -7.75 -7.50
N GLU A 92 -20.45 -8.78 -6.68
CA GLU A 92 -19.23 -8.92 -5.90
C GLU A 92 -17.97 -8.88 -6.78
N TYR A 93 -16.90 -8.31 -6.23
CA TYR A 93 -15.62 -8.28 -6.88
C TYR A 93 -14.86 -9.57 -6.60
N ALA A 94 -14.54 -10.33 -7.65
CA ALA A 94 -13.76 -11.55 -7.57
C ALA A 94 -12.41 -11.35 -8.30
N PRO A 95 -11.27 -11.28 -7.60
CA PRO A 95 -9.96 -11.01 -8.22
C PRO A 95 -9.51 -12.11 -9.19
N ALA A 96 -9.98 -13.34 -9.01
CA ALA A 96 -9.68 -14.49 -9.88
C ALA A 96 -10.51 -14.53 -11.18
N ALA A 97 -11.56 -13.72 -11.29
CA ALA A 97 -12.51 -13.75 -12.41
C ALA A 97 -12.24 -12.65 -13.45
N THR A 98 -11.00 -12.20 -13.59
CA THR A 98 -10.57 -11.36 -14.73
C THR A 98 -10.45 -12.23 -15.97
N SER A 99 -11.52 -12.96 -16.32
CA SER A 99 -11.64 -13.70 -17.57
C SER A 99 -11.68 -12.69 -18.72
N ALA A 100 -10.92 -12.98 -19.79
CA ALA A 100 -10.82 -12.15 -20.98
C ALA A 100 -12.18 -11.59 -21.44
N PRO A 101 -12.24 -10.32 -21.89
CA PRO A 101 -13.48 -9.74 -22.40
C PRO A 101 -13.99 -10.59 -23.59
N PRO A 102 -15.30 -10.85 -23.67
CA PRO A 102 -15.86 -11.61 -24.78
C PRO A 102 -15.64 -10.87 -26.12
N THR A 103 -15.36 -11.64 -27.17
CA THR A 103 -15.07 -11.17 -28.53
C THR A 103 -16.28 -10.58 -29.27
N THR A 104 -17.48 -10.64 -28.68
CA THR A 104 -18.72 -10.11 -29.25
C THR A 104 -19.63 -9.58 -28.13
N GLY A 105 -19.70 -8.25 -27.95
CA GLY A 105 -20.59 -7.60 -26.99
C GLY A 105 -19.95 -6.43 -26.23
N ALA A 106 -20.72 -5.82 -25.32
CA ALA A 106 -20.20 -4.79 -24.41
C ALA A 106 -19.07 -5.36 -23.54
N PRO A 107 -17.96 -4.62 -23.33
CA PRO A 107 -16.77 -5.09 -22.59
C PRO A 107 -17.00 -5.04 -21.07
N LEU A 108 -18.03 -5.72 -20.60
CA LEU A 108 -18.37 -5.82 -19.18
C LEU A 108 -17.79 -7.11 -18.60
N THR A 109 -17.10 -6.99 -17.47
CA THR A 109 -16.65 -8.15 -16.68
C THR A 109 -17.79 -8.72 -15.82
N CYS A 110 -18.80 -7.91 -15.49
CA CYS A 110 -20.04 -8.36 -14.84
C CYS A 110 -21.03 -8.95 -15.86
N ARG A 111 -21.86 -9.91 -15.41
CA ARG A 111 -22.95 -10.52 -16.21
C ARG A 111 -24.31 -10.38 -15.52
N PRO A 112 -24.86 -9.16 -15.42
CA PRO A 112 -26.17 -8.93 -14.83
C PRO A 112 -27.29 -9.50 -15.70
N ALA A 113 -28.44 -9.78 -15.07
CA ALA A 113 -29.65 -10.13 -15.79
C ALA A 113 -30.02 -9.04 -16.81
N HIS A 114 -30.57 -9.45 -17.96
CA HIS A 114 -30.99 -8.58 -19.06
C HIS A 114 -29.88 -7.84 -19.84
N LEU A 115 -28.60 -8.16 -19.62
CA LEU A 115 -27.50 -7.59 -20.40
C LEU A 115 -27.68 -7.84 -21.91
N ASP A 116 -28.09 -9.05 -22.31
CA ASP A 116 -28.29 -9.38 -23.72
C ASP A 116 -29.40 -8.54 -24.37
N ARG A 117 -30.50 -8.31 -23.64
CA ARG A 117 -31.59 -7.43 -24.10
C ARG A 117 -31.11 -5.98 -24.23
N LEU A 118 -30.28 -5.52 -23.30
CA LEU A 118 -29.70 -4.18 -23.38
C LEU A 118 -28.76 -4.07 -24.59
N ASN A 119 -27.90 -5.06 -24.82
CA ASN A 119 -27.00 -5.09 -25.97
C ASN A 119 -27.76 -5.06 -27.30
N GLN A 120 -28.88 -5.78 -27.39
CA GLN A 120 -29.77 -5.73 -28.56
C GLN A 120 -30.36 -4.33 -28.77
N ALA A 121 -30.90 -3.71 -27.71
CA ALA A 121 -31.47 -2.36 -27.77
C ALA A 121 -30.42 -1.28 -28.08
N ILE A 122 -29.20 -1.41 -27.54
CA ILE A 122 -28.06 -0.56 -27.89
C ILE A 122 -27.67 -0.76 -29.36
N GLY A 123 -27.76 -1.99 -29.88
CA GLY A 123 -27.47 -2.34 -31.27
C GLY A 123 -28.37 -1.67 -32.30
N THR A 124 -29.57 -1.22 -31.90
CA THR A 124 -30.51 -0.49 -32.77
C THR A 124 -30.33 1.03 -32.72
N LEU A 125 -29.54 1.56 -31.80
CA LEU A 125 -29.26 3.00 -31.71
C LEU A 125 -28.36 3.48 -32.85
N GLU A 126 -28.43 4.77 -33.16
CA GLU A 126 -27.46 5.45 -34.02
C GLU A 126 -26.02 5.28 -33.49
N LEU A 127 -25.03 5.39 -34.39
CA LEU A 127 -23.65 5.05 -34.08
C LEU A 127 -23.09 5.83 -32.87
N ASP A 128 -23.35 7.12 -32.79
CA ASP A 128 -22.84 7.97 -31.70
C ASP A 128 -23.52 7.64 -30.36
N ALA A 129 -24.85 7.50 -30.36
CA ALA A 129 -25.61 7.11 -29.18
C ALA A 129 -25.21 5.70 -28.67
N ARG A 130 -24.97 4.78 -29.60
CA ARG A 130 -24.47 3.42 -29.31
C ARG A 130 -23.09 3.47 -28.66
N ASN A 131 -22.17 4.25 -29.21
CA ASN A 131 -20.81 4.40 -28.66
C ASN A 131 -20.85 5.01 -27.26
N ASP A 132 -21.69 6.02 -27.02
CA ASP A 132 -21.86 6.62 -25.70
C ASP A 132 -22.50 5.63 -24.71
N ALA A 133 -23.47 4.81 -25.14
CA ALA A 133 -24.05 3.74 -24.31
C ALA A 133 -23.00 2.72 -23.86
N LEU A 134 -22.15 2.26 -24.79
CA LEU A 134 -21.07 1.32 -24.51
C LEU A 134 -20.00 1.93 -23.58
N ARG A 135 -19.65 3.21 -23.79
CA ARG A 135 -18.74 3.93 -22.90
C ARG A 135 -19.30 4.04 -21.48
N LEU A 136 -20.60 4.31 -21.34
CA LEU A 136 -21.25 4.36 -20.03
C LEU A 136 -21.22 3.00 -19.32
N LEU A 137 -21.51 1.91 -20.04
CA LEU A 137 -21.39 0.55 -19.51
C LEU A 137 -19.97 0.27 -19.04
N PHE A 138 -18.97 0.61 -19.85
CA PHE A 138 -17.57 0.44 -19.51
C PHE A 138 -17.16 1.25 -18.26
N LEU A 139 -17.60 2.50 -18.13
CA LEU A 139 -17.35 3.31 -16.93
C LEU A 139 -17.98 2.68 -15.68
N VAL A 140 -19.20 2.17 -15.78
CA VAL A 140 -19.87 1.48 -14.68
C VAL A 140 -19.07 0.27 -14.21
N ASP A 141 -18.54 -0.54 -15.13
CA ASP A 141 -17.72 -1.69 -14.76
C ASP A 141 -16.37 -1.30 -14.17
N GLN A 142 -15.72 -0.26 -14.70
CA GLN A 142 -14.48 0.26 -14.10
C GLN A 142 -14.70 0.75 -12.66
N ILE A 143 -15.80 1.47 -12.41
CA ILE A 143 -16.19 1.92 -11.08
C ILE A 143 -16.42 0.72 -10.16
N ARG A 144 -17.12 -0.32 -10.64
CA ARG A 144 -17.35 -1.57 -9.89
C ARG A 144 -16.05 -2.24 -9.48
N LEU A 145 -15.15 -2.46 -10.45
CA LEU A 145 -13.87 -3.13 -10.24
C LEU A 145 -13.00 -2.35 -9.24
N LEU A 146 -12.92 -1.03 -9.41
CA LEU A 146 -12.13 -0.17 -8.54
C LEU A 146 -12.69 -0.09 -7.11
N LYS A 147 -14.01 0.03 -6.97
CA LYS A 147 -14.71 -0.03 -5.67
C LYS A 147 -14.42 -1.35 -4.96
N GLY A 148 -14.51 -2.47 -5.68
CA GLY A 148 -14.24 -3.80 -5.15
C GLY A 148 -12.81 -3.96 -4.64
N SER A 149 -11.83 -3.59 -5.47
CA SER A 149 -10.41 -3.60 -5.12
C SER A 149 -10.12 -2.73 -3.89
N LEU A 150 -10.63 -1.49 -3.86
CA LEU A 150 -10.48 -0.58 -2.73
C LEU A 150 -11.07 -1.16 -1.45
N ARG A 151 -12.29 -1.73 -1.49
CA ARG A 151 -12.92 -2.33 -0.32
C ARG A 151 -12.12 -3.50 0.25
N MET A 152 -11.60 -4.39 -0.61
CA MET A 152 -10.75 -5.49 -0.13
C MET A 152 -9.47 -4.97 0.53
N ARG A 153 -8.78 -4.00 -0.09
CA ARG A 153 -7.55 -3.43 0.47
C ARG A 153 -7.82 -2.72 1.81
N LEU A 154 -8.89 -1.93 1.89
CA LEU A 154 -9.28 -1.22 3.11
C LEU A 154 -9.75 -2.18 4.23
N ALA A 155 -10.33 -3.33 3.88
CA ALA A 155 -10.71 -4.36 4.85
C ALA A 155 -9.49 -5.06 5.48
N ALA A 156 -8.42 -5.26 4.70
CA ALA A 156 -7.18 -5.88 5.19
C ALA A 156 -6.30 -4.94 6.04
N MET A 157 -6.47 -3.63 5.87
CA MET A 157 -5.59 -2.62 6.44
C MET A 157 -5.49 -2.61 7.97
N PRO A 158 -6.58 -2.77 8.75
CA PRO A 158 -6.47 -2.82 10.21
C PRO A 158 -5.55 -3.93 10.71
N ALA A 159 -5.62 -5.11 10.09
CA ALA A 159 -4.76 -6.24 10.42
C ALA A 159 -3.29 -5.95 10.06
N GLN A 160 -3.03 -5.34 8.89
CA GLN A 160 -1.68 -4.92 8.49
C GLN A 160 -1.09 -3.87 9.44
N ILE A 161 -1.90 -2.89 9.87
CA ILE A 161 -1.47 -1.87 10.83
C ILE A 161 -1.10 -2.52 12.17
N ALA A 162 -1.92 -3.47 12.65
CA ALA A 162 -1.64 -4.19 13.88
C ALA A 162 -0.33 -5.00 13.79
N ASP A 163 -0.14 -5.77 12.70
CA ASP A 163 1.10 -6.53 12.43
C ASP A 163 2.34 -5.63 12.45
N HIS A 164 2.27 -4.49 11.76
CA HIS A 164 3.39 -3.55 11.71
C HIS A 164 3.69 -2.90 13.07
N ARG A 165 2.66 -2.63 13.88
CA ARG A 165 2.85 -2.12 15.26
C ARG A 165 3.55 -3.14 16.14
N GLU A 166 3.14 -4.41 16.06
CA GLU A 166 3.78 -5.51 16.78
C GLU A 166 5.25 -5.65 16.37
N PHE A 167 5.53 -5.67 15.06
CA PHE A 167 6.89 -5.70 14.53
C PHE A 167 7.76 -4.54 15.04
N ILE A 168 7.25 -3.31 15.04
CA ILE A 168 7.98 -2.13 15.55
C ILE A 168 8.28 -2.29 17.05
N ALA A 169 7.31 -2.77 17.83
CA ALA A 169 7.49 -2.98 19.27
C ALA A 169 8.52 -4.09 19.57
N ALA A 170 8.46 -5.20 18.84
CA ALA A 170 9.44 -6.29 18.94
C ALA A 170 10.84 -5.80 18.56
N SER A 171 10.98 -5.12 17.42
CA SER A 171 12.25 -4.57 16.94
C SER A 171 12.86 -3.56 17.91
N ARG A 172 12.04 -2.69 18.51
CA ARG A 172 12.50 -1.75 19.56
C ARG A 172 13.03 -2.47 20.78
N THR A 173 12.38 -3.57 21.18
CA THR A 173 12.82 -4.39 22.31
C THR A 173 14.14 -5.09 21.99
N ASN A 174 14.28 -5.65 20.78
CA ASN A 174 15.53 -6.26 20.32
C ASN A 174 16.69 -5.26 20.36
N VAL A 175 16.50 -4.06 19.81
CA VAL A 175 17.53 -3.00 19.82
C VAL A 175 17.95 -2.61 21.25
N ARG A 176 17.01 -2.55 22.20
CA ARG A 176 17.33 -2.26 23.61
C ARG A 176 18.13 -3.39 24.26
N GLN A 177 17.82 -4.64 23.96
CA GLN A 177 18.55 -5.80 24.47
C GLN A 177 19.99 -5.81 23.92
N ILE A 178 20.15 -5.63 22.61
CA ILE A 178 21.47 -5.53 21.96
C ILE A 178 22.26 -4.37 22.57
N GLU A 179 21.66 -3.19 22.72
CA GLU A 179 22.30 -2.05 23.37
C GLU A 179 22.77 -2.39 24.79
N ALA A 180 21.91 -2.99 25.61
CA ALA A 180 22.27 -3.38 26.97
C ALA A 180 23.44 -4.39 26.97
N ASP A 181 23.46 -5.32 26.02
CA ASP A 181 24.51 -6.34 25.90
C ASP A 181 25.86 -5.73 25.51
N TYR A 182 25.86 -4.81 24.54
CA TYR A 182 27.07 -4.08 24.13
C TYR A 182 27.54 -3.09 25.21
N ALA A 183 26.62 -2.43 25.92
CA ALA A 183 26.94 -1.53 27.03
C ALA A 183 27.66 -2.27 28.17
N ARG A 184 27.24 -3.50 28.50
CA ARG A 184 27.95 -4.35 29.48
C ARG A 184 29.37 -4.71 29.04
N ARG A 185 29.62 -4.74 27.73
CA ARG A 185 30.91 -5.06 27.11
C ARG A 185 31.71 -3.83 26.71
N ARG A 186 31.30 -2.62 27.11
CA ARG A 186 31.90 -1.35 26.66
C ARG A 186 33.43 -1.29 26.82
N ALA A 187 33.96 -1.84 27.91
CA ALA A 187 35.40 -1.85 28.19
C ALA A 187 36.24 -2.66 27.16
N LEU A 188 35.59 -3.51 26.36
CA LEU A 188 36.24 -4.30 25.31
C LEU A 188 36.43 -3.52 24.00
N PHE A 189 35.91 -2.29 23.90
CA PHE A 189 35.95 -1.49 22.68
C PHE A 189 36.85 -0.28 22.85
N SER A 190 37.61 0.03 21.80
CA SER A 190 38.21 1.36 21.62
C SER A 190 37.12 2.44 21.51
N ALA A 191 37.51 3.71 21.65
CA ALA A 191 36.59 4.84 21.44
C ALA A 191 35.97 4.82 20.03
N ALA A 192 36.74 4.42 19.02
CA ALA A 192 36.29 4.32 17.64
C ALA A 192 35.28 3.17 17.46
N GLY A 193 35.58 1.97 17.97
CA GLY A 193 34.69 0.83 17.93
C GLY A 193 33.37 1.10 18.67
N TRP A 194 33.43 1.74 19.84
CA TRP A 194 32.24 2.15 20.57
C TRP A 194 31.39 3.18 19.82
N SER A 195 32.03 4.14 19.14
CA SER A 195 31.33 5.09 18.27
C SER A 195 30.59 4.38 17.13
N GLN A 196 31.22 3.37 16.51
CA GLN A 196 30.59 2.57 15.44
C GLN A 196 29.37 1.79 15.94
N VAL A 197 29.46 1.16 17.12
CA VAL A 197 28.31 0.48 17.75
C VAL A 197 27.14 1.45 17.97
N ASN A 198 27.42 2.64 18.52
CA ASN A 198 26.38 3.65 18.74
C ASN A 198 25.76 4.15 17.44
N GLN A 199 26.56 4.30 16.38
CA GLN A 199 26.08 4.70 15.06
C GLN A 199 25.11 3.66 14.50
N VAL A 200 25.49 2.38 14.47
CA VAL A 200 24.63 1.30 13.94
C VAL A 200 23.31 1.20 14.71
N LEU A 201 23.34 1.23 16.04
CA LEU A 201 22.13 1.21 16.87
C LEU A 201 21.30 2.50 16.68
N GLY A 202 21.96 3.65 16.55
CA GLY A 202 21.32 4.94 16.28
C GLY A 202 20.56 4.95 14.97
N ASP A 203 21.18 4.43 13.90
CA ASP A 203 20.58 4.34 12.57
C ASP A 203 19.35 3.44 12.57
N GLN A 204 19.41 2.27 13.22
CA GLN A 204 18.25 1.39 13.34
C GLN A 204 17.10 2.04 14.13
N ARG A 205 17.41 2.78 15.21
CA ARG A 205 16.37 3.55 15.95
C ARG A 205 15.77 4.67 15.12
N ASN A 206 16.57 5.36 14.31
CA ASN A 206 16.07 6.40 13.40
C ASN A 206 15.09 5.78 12.40
N LEU A 207 15.45 4.64 11.82
CA LEU A 207 14.60 3.92 10.87
C LEU A 207 13.27 3.46 11.51
N LEU A 208 13.31 2.84 12.69
CA LEU A 208 12.10 2.44 13.42
C LEU A 208 11.21 3.63 13.82
N ARG A 209 11.79 4.82 14.06
CA ARG A 209 11.03 6.06 14.31
C ARG A 209 10.36 6.58 13.05
N GLN A 210 11.03 6.52 11.90
CA GLN A 210 10.44 6.86 10.61
C GLN A 210 9.28 5.91 10.28
N PHE A 211 9.47 4.61 10.52
CA PHE A 211 8.43 3.62 10.30
C PHE A 211 7.19 3.85 11.18
N ASP A 212 7.37 4.05 12.48
CA ASP A 212 6.27 4.36 13.40
C ASP A 212 5.54 5.65 13.01
N ARG A 213 6.27 6.71 12.65
CA ARG A 213 5.65 7.96 12.18
C ARG A 213 4.76 7.72 10.97
N ARG A 214 5.27 7.01 9.95
CA ARG A 214 4.52 6.74 8.72
C ARG A 214 3.29 5.87 8.99
N LEU A 215 3.44 4.86 9.85
CA LEU A 215 2.32 4.00 10.23
C LEU A 215 1.23 4.78 10.97
N ASN A 216 1.62 5.76 11.80
CA ASN A 216 0.67 6.63 12.49
C ASN A 216 -0.05 7.59 11.53
N GLU A 217 0.64 8.12 10.50
CA GLU A 217 0.01 8.91 9.44
C GLU A 217 -1.06 8.09 8.70
N VAL A 218 -0.73 6.86 8.29
CA VAL A 218 -1.69 5.95 7.63
C VAL A 218 -2.84 5.58 8.56
N SER A 219 -2.55 5.23 9.81
CA SER A 219 -3.58 4.89 10.80
C SER A 219 -4.53 6.06 11.08
N ALA A 220 -4.06 7.30 11.01
CA ALA A 220 -4.87 8.49 11.20
C ALA A 220 -5.74 8.80 9.97
N ALA A 221 -5.24 8.57 8.76
CA ALA A 221 -5.99 8.77 7.52
C ALA A 221 -7.00 7.66 7.22
N TYR A 222 -6.76 6.44 7.71
CA TYR A 222 -7.58 5.27 7.43
C TYR A 222 -9.09 5.46 7.63
N PRO A 223 -9.60 6.04 8.73
CA PRO A 223 -11.04 6.17 8.95
C PRO A 223 -11.78 6.94 7.86
N ASP A 224 -11.10 7.87 7.18
CA ASP A 224 -11.71 8.70 6.14
C ASP A 224 -11.84 7.98 4.79
N TRP A 225 -10.98 6.99 4.52
CA TRP A 225 -10.93 6.32 3.22
C TRP A 225 -12.20 5.48 2.93
N PRO A 226 -12.69 4.60 3.83
CA PRO A 226 -13.95 3.90 3.63
C PRO A 226 -15.12 4.85 3.41
N ALA A 227 -15.24 5.89 4.23
CA ALA A 227 -16.30 6.89 4.12
C ALA A 227 -16.27 7.61 2.76
N ARG A 228 -15.06 7.90 2.24
CA ARG A 228 -14.89 8.49 0.91
C ARG A 228 -15.31 7.53 -0.21
N VAL A 229 -14.95 6.24 -0.13
CA VAL A 229 -15.41 5.23 -1.09
C VAL A 229 -16.93 5.15 -1.10
N ASP A 230 -17.56 5.13 0.06
CA ASP A 230 -19.02 5.03 0.17
C ASP A 230 -19.71 6.30 -0.34
N THR A 231 -19.15 7.47 -0.08
CA THR A 231 -19.65 8.75 -0.62
C THR A 231 -19.59 8.77 -2.15
N LEU A 232 -18.44 8.42 -2.73
CA LEU A 232 -18.26 8.37 -4.19
C LEU A 232 -19.18 7.33 -4.82
N THR A 233 -19.30 6.16 -4.21
CA THR A 233 -20.19 5.08 -4.67
C THR A 233 -21.65 5.53 -4.62
N THR A 234 -22.07 6.20 -3.55
CA THR A 234 -23.42 6.74 -3.40
C THR A 234 -23.73 7.77 -4.48
N ALA A 235 -22.77 8.64 -4.80
CA ALA A 235 -22.90 9.61 -5.88
C ALA A 235 -23.11 8.94 -7.25
N VAL A 236 -22.48 7.79 -7.51
CA VAL A 236 -22.73 6.99 -8.73
C VAL A 236 -24.19 6.54 -8.80
N TYR A 237 -24.75 5.97 -7.73
CA TYR A 237 -26.15 5.54 -7.71
C TYR A 237 -27.12 6.71 -7.92
N PHE A 238 -26.91 7.83 -7.23
CA PHE A 238 -27.69 9.05 -7.44
C PHE A 238 -27.59 9.56 -8.88
N ARG A 239 -26.44 9.38 -9.53
CA ARG A 239 -26.27 9.81 -10.90
C ARG A 239 -27.06 8.95 -11.87
N LEU A 240 -26.98 7.63 -11.71
CA LEU A 240 -27.74 6.68 -12.52
C LEU A 240 -29.25 6.87 -12.34
N SER A 241 -29.71 7.16 -11.11
CA SER A 241 -31.14 7.36 -10.83
C SER A 241 -31.71 8.65 -11.45
N ARG A 242 -30.87 9.67 -11.67
CA ARG A 242 -31.28 10.95 -12.27
C ARG A 242 -31.18 10.99 -13.80
N MET A 243 -30.62 9.95 -14.40
CA MET A 243 -30.37 9.86 -15.83
C MET A 243 -31.69 9.85 -16.61
N ARG A 244 -32.07 10.94 -17.28
CA ARG A 244 -33.31 11.00 -18.08
C ARG A 244 -33.03 10.51 -19.49
#